data_AF-A0A6V8NHL0-F1
#
_entry.id   AF-A0A6V8NHL0-F1
#
_cell.length_a   1.000
_cell.length_b   1.000
_cell.length_c   1.000
_cell.angle_alpha   90.00
_cell.angle_beta   90.00
_cell.angle_gamma   90.00
#
_symmetry.space_group_name_H-M   'P 1'
#
loop_
_entity.id
_entity.type
_entity.pdbx_description
1 polymer ?
#
loop_
_entity_poly.entity_id
_entity_poly.type
_entity_poly.pdbx_seq_one_letter_code
_entity_poly.pdbx_strand_id
1 'polypeptide(L)' 'NRLELSVGYSHPVVFEEPEGISFEVPNPTTGIVKGMDRQQVGNMAAKTRVVRKPEPYKGKGIRYLGEYVRHKAGKTGA' A
#
# COMPACT_ATOMS: atom_id res chain seq x y z
N ASN A 1 3.57 -6.53 16.47
CA ASN A 1 2.39 -6.82 15.62
C ASN A 1 2.86 -7.07 14.19
N ARG A 2 2.11 -7.80 13.36
CA ARG A 2 2.47 -8.04 11.94
C ARG A 2 1.34 -7.59 11.03
N LEU A 3 1.69 -6.96 9.91
CA LEU A 3 0.73 -6.50 8.91
C LEU A 3 0.67 -7.50 7.75
N GLU A 4 -0.48 -8.14 7.57
CA GLU A 4 -0.71 -9.09 6.47
C GLU A 4 -1.50 -8.42 5.34
N LEU A 5 -0.95 -8.44 4.12
CA LEU A 5 -1.52 -7.81 2.94
C LEU A 5 -1.96 -8.85 1.90
N SER A 6 -3.27 -8.97 1.72
CA SER A 6 -3.90 -9.81 0.68
C SER A 6 -4.20 -8.99 -0.57
N VAL A 7 -3.16 -8.60 -1.31
CA VAL A 7 -3.26 -7.68 -2.45
C VAL A 7 -3.27 -8.38 -3.81
N GLY A 8 -3.93 -9.54 -3.93
CA GLY A 8 -4.12 -10.23 -5.22
C GLY A 8 -2.92 -11.05 -5.71
N TYR A 9 -1.93 -11.28 -4.84
CA TYR A 9 -0.96 -12.35 -4.99
C TYR A 9 -1.54 -13.66 -4.42
N SER A 10 -1.08 -14.81 -4.90
CA SER A 10 -1.52 -16.12 -4.41
C SER A 10 -1.18 -16.35 -2.93
N HIS A 11 -0.09 -15.76 -2.46
CA HIS A 11 0.30 -15.78 -1.06
C HIS A 11 0.25 -14.36 -0.45
N PRO A 12 -0.17 -14.21 0.81
CA PRO A 12 -0.21 -12.92 1.48
C PRO A 12 1.21 -12.38 1.70
N VAL A 13 1.36 -11.06 1.57
CA VAL A 13 2.64 -10.39 1.87
C VAL A 13 2.61 -9.94 3.32
N VAL A 14 3.54 -10.45 4.13
CA VAL A 14 3.64 -10.14 5.55
C VAL A 14 4.73 -9.09 5.78
N PHE A 15 4.38 -8.03 6.49
CA PHE A 15 5.31 -7.01 6.99
C PHE A 15 5.42 -7.13 8.50
N GLU A 16 6.65 -7.32 8.98
CA GLU A 16 6.95 -7.24 10.41
C GLU A 16 7.18 -5.77 10.80
N GLU A 17 6.71 -5.40 12.00
CA GLU A 17 6.97 -4.10 12.58
C GLU A 17 8.47 -3.92 12.88
N PRO A 18 9.15 -2.97 12.23
CA PRO A 18 10.46 -2.51 12.69
C PRO A 18 10.30 -1.77 14.02
N GLU A 19 11.37 -1.73 14.81
CA GLU A 19 11.38 -1.00 16.08
C GLU A 19 10.93 0.46 15.89
N GLY A 20 9.94 0.88 16.69
CA GLY A 20 9.44 2.25 16.68
C GLY A 20 8.41 2.58 15.60
N ILE A 21 7.93 1.59 14.84
CA ILE A 21 6.81 1.72 13.91
C ILE A 21 5.64 0.83 14.36
N SER A 22 4.43 1.38 14.36
CA SER A 22 3.19 0.66 14.59
C SER A 22 2.28 0.72 13.34
N PHE A 23 1.59 -0.39 13.08
CA PHE A 23 0.57 -0.44 12.03
C PHE A 23 -0.84 -0.39 12.64
N GLU A 24 -1.67 0.49 12.10
CA GLU A 24 -3.10 0.53 12.40
C GLU A 24 -3.90 0.29 11.12
N VAL A 25 -4.87 -0.62 11.17
CA VAL A 25 -5.72 -0.95 10.03
C VAL A 25 -7.17 -0.65 10.42
N PRO A 26 -7.63 0.61 10.30
CA PRO A 26 -9.01 0.97 10.61
C PRO A 26 -10.02 0.28 9.67
N ASN A 27 -9.64 0.09 8.41
CA ASN A 27 -10.44 -0.59 7.40
C ASN A 27 -9.55 -1.54 6.59
N PRO A 28 -10.08 -2.64 6.03
CA PRO A 28 -9.28 -3.56 5.21
C PRO A 28 -8.66 -2.91 3.96
N THR A 29 -9.17 -1.73 3.56
CA THR A 29 -8.68 -0.95 2.41
C THR A 29 -7.73 0.18 2.80
N THR A 30 -7.62 0.51 4.10
CA THR A 30 -6.87 1.67 4.59
C THR A 30 -5.95 1.25 5.73
N GLY A 31 -4.64 1.28 5.49
CA GLY A 31 -3.62 1.07 6.51
C GLY A 31 -2.91 2.38 6.86
N ILE A 32 -2.66 2.59 8.14
CA ILE A 32 -1.96 3.74 8.70
C ILE A 32 -0.64 3.24 9.29
N VAL A 33 0.47 3.82 8.84
CA VAL A 33 1.81 3.58 9.40
C VAL A 33 2.12 4.73 10.34
N LYS A 34 2.27 4.45 11.64
CA LYS A 34 2.67 5.44 12.66
C LYS A 34 4.06 5.08 13.17
N GLY A 35 4.82 6.07 13.60
CA GLY A 35 6.14 5.83 14.19
C GLY A 35 6.80 7.11 14.65
N MET A 36 7.85 6.96 15.45
CA MET A 36 8.60 8.10 16.02
C MET A 36 9.58 8.71 15.01
N ASP A 37 10.17 7.89 14.13
CA ASP A 37 11.14 8.33 13.12
C ASP A 37 10.50 8.49 11.74
N ARG A 38 10.51 9.74 11.23
CA ARG A 38 9.95 10.10 9.92
C ARG A 38 10.64 9.38 8.76
N GLN A 39 11.95 9.10 8.85
CA GLN A 39 12.68 8.44 7.79
C GLN A 39 12.27 6.97 7.67
N GLN A 40 12.15 6.29 8.81
CA GLN A 40 11.71 4.90 8.85
C GLN A 40 10.24 4.74 8.46
N VAL A 41 9.35 5.63 8.91
CA VAL A 41 7.95 5.66 8.50
C VAL A 41 7.82 5.83 6.98
N GLY A 42 8.56 6.79 6.39
CA GLY A 42 8.58 7.00 4.94
C GLY A 42 9.09 5.79 4.17
N ASN A 43 10.19 5.19 4.63
CA ASN A 43 10.75 3.97 4.04
C ASN A 43 9.77 2.80 4.09
N MET A 44 9.08 2.62 5.23
CA MET A 44 8.11 1.54 5.37
C MET A 44 6.90 1.76 4.45
N ALA A 45 6.34 2.96 4.43
CA ALA A 45 5.21 3.29 3.55
C ALA A 45 5.59 3.13 2.07
N ALA A 46 6.81 3.49 1.68
CA ALA A 46 7.33 3.28 0.34
C ALA A 46 7.48 1.78 0.00
N LYS A 47 8.03 0.97 0.92
CA LYS A 47 8.13 -0.49 0.76
C LYS A 47 6.74 -1.12 0.53
N THR A 48 5.74 -0.74 1.33
CA THR A 48 4.36 -1.22 1.17
C THR A 48 3.78 -0.83 -0.18
N ARG A 49 3.98 0.42 -0.65
CA ARG A 49 3.51 0.86 -1.99
C ARG A 49 4.16 0.11 -3.15
N VAL A 50 5.44 -0.26 -3.02
CA VAL A 50 6.18 -0.98 -4.08
C VAL A 50 5.60 -2.38 -4.33
N VAL A 51 5.09 -3.04 -3.28
CA VAL A 51 4.49 -4.38 -3.40
C VAL A 51 3.42 -4.43 -4.47
N ARG A 52 2.50 -3.45 -4.48
CA ARG A 52 1.50 -3.35 -5.54
C ARG A 52 1.24 -1.90 -5.89
N LYS A 53 2.03 -1.39 -6.84
CA LYS A 53 1.85 -0.03 -7.36
C LYS A 53 0.47 0.12 -8.03
N PRO A 54 -0.12 1.32 -7.99
CA PRO A 54 -1.41 1.55 -8.63
C PRO A 54 -1.25 1.46 -10.15
N GLU A 55 -2.04 0.60 -10.78
CA GLU A 55 -1.99 0.37 -12.23
C GLU A 55 -2.55 1.56 -13.02
N PRO A 56 -1.97 1.90 -14.18
CA PRO A 56 -2.37 3.07 -14.97
C PRO A 56 -3.72 2.92 -15.67
N TYR A 57 -4.37 1.75 -15.64
CA TYR A 57 -5.68 1.55 -16.28
C TYR A 57 -6.81 1.62 -15.26
N LYS A 58 -6.90 0.62 -14.38
CA LYS A 58 -7.97 0.51 -13.37
C LYS A 58 -7.65 1.21 -12.05
N GLY A 59 -6.45 1.78 -11.88
CA GLY A 59 -6.03 2.39 -10.61
C GLY A 59 -5.96 1.42 -9.44
N LYS A 60 -5.94 0.10 -9.71
CA LYS A 60 -5.90 -0.94 -8.67
C LYS A 60 -4.47 -1.03 -8.12
N GLY A 61 -4.34 -1.01 -6.80
CA GLY A 61 -3.07 -1.09 -6.07
C GLY A 61 -3.09 -0.26 -4.79
N ILE A 62 -1.92 -0.19 -4.14
CA ILE A 62 -1.67 0.59 -2.94
C ILE A 62 -1.24 2.00 -3.36
N ARG A 63 -1.93 3.01 -2.86
CA ARG A 63 -1.65 4.43 -3.12
C ARG A 63 -1.73 5.24 -1.84
N TYR A 64 -1.13 6.41 -1.83
CA TYR A 64 -1.32 7.33 -0.72
C TYR A 64 -2.72 7.95 -0.74
N LEU A 65 -3.20 8.36 0.42
CA LEU A 65 -4.46 9.08 0.54
C LEU A 65 -4.40 10.38 -0.27
N GLY A 66 -5.28 10.54 -1.26
CA GLY A 66 -5.30 11.70 -2.15
C GLY A 66 -4.30 11.67 -3.32
N GLU A 67 -3.57 10.58 -3.55
CA GLU A 67 -2.66 10.45 -4.70
C GLU A 67 -3.46 10.39 -6.02
N TYR A 68 -3.19 11.34 -6.93
CA TYR A 68 -3.76 11.33 -8.28
C TYR A 68 -3.07 10.26 -9.14
N VAL A 69 -3.83 9.23 -9.52
CA VAL A 69 -3.36 8.17 -10.42
C VAL A 69 -3.84 8.49 -11.82
N ARG A 70 -2.89 8.69 -12.75
CA ARG A 70 -3.22 8.93 -14.16
C ARG A 70 -3.82 7.67 -14.76
N HIS A 71 -5.06 7.78 -15.24
CA HIS A 71 -5.72 6.73 -15.99
C HIS A 71 -5.39 6.85 -17.48
N LYS A 72 -4.96 5.76 -18.11
CA LYS A 72 -4.88 5.61 -19.56
C LYS A 72 -6.16 4.93 -20.04
N ALA A 73 -6.67 5.38 -21.18
CA ALA A 73 -7.74 4.69 -21.87
C ALA A 73 -7.27 3.27 -22.18
N GLY A 74 -7.99 2.27 -21.64
CA GLY A 74 -7.83 0.89 -22.09
C GLY A 74 -8.39 0.73 -23.51
N LYS A 75 -8.36 -0.50 -24.04
CA LYS A 75 -9.22 -0.81 -25.19
C LYS A 75 -10.66 -0.68 -24.73
N THR A 76 -11.39 0.32 -25.23
CA THR A 76 -12.85 0.30 -25.24
C THR A 76 -13.27 -0.75 -26.26
N GLY A 77 -13.11 -2.02 -25.91
CA GLY A 77 -13.67 -3.15 -26.63
C GLY A 77 -14.89 -3.59 -25.85
N ALA A 78 -16.06 -3.41 -26.45
CA ALA A 78 -17.28 -4.11 -26.06
C ALA A 78 -17.07 -5.62 -26.12
#